data_AF-A0AAV2Q3K0-F1
#
_entry.id   AF-A0AAV2Q3K0-F1
#
_cell.length_a   1.000
_cell.length_b   1.000
_cell.length_c   1.000
_cell.angle_alpha   90.00
_cell.angle_beta   90.00
_cell.angle_gamma   90.00
#
_symmetry.space_group_name_H-M   'P 1'
#
loop_
_entity.id
_entity.type
_entity.pdbx_description
1 polymer ?
#
loop_
_entity_poly.entity_id
_entity_poly.type
_entity_poly.pdbx_seq_one_letter_code
_entity_poly.pdbx_strand_id
1 'polypeptide(L)'
;MKQTVTFIKKSELAYRKLKENEDYNRLPELNVISCSNVGWNTHVDMFERLIAIEKPLNETLYELNEKHLFITEPMLFQLRALVRLLIPFRDFSETVSGEKYVTASLIKGSLIKLK
;
A
#
# COMPACT_ATOMS: atom_id res chain seq x y z
N MET A 1 -10.26 -5.26 -2.45
CA MET A 1 -9.32 -4.28 -1.87
C MET A 1 -9.93 -2.90 -1.63
N LYS A 2 -10.38 -2.16 -2.66
CA LYS A 2 -11.01 -0.85 -2.43
C LYS A 2 -12.21 -0.94 -1.47
N GLN A 3 -12.99 -2.01 -1.56
CA GLN A 3 -14.08 -2.33 -0.64
C GLN A 3 -13.61 -2.56 0.80
N THR A 4 -12.58 -3.40 1.02
CA THR A 4 -11.97 -3.64 2.34
C THR A 4 -11.47 -2.35 2.99
N VAL A 5 -10.70 -1.55 2.25
CA VAL A 5 -10.18 -0.25 2.72
C VAL A 5 -11.33 0.74 2.99
N THR A 6 -12.37 0.74 2.16
CA THR A 6 -13.54 1.60 2.35
C THR A 6 -14.36 1.18 3.58
N PHE A 7 -14.49 -0.12 3.83
CA PHE A 7 -15.19 -0.67 4.99
C PHE A 7 -14.49 -0.26 6.29
N ILE A 8 -13.17 -0.49 6.39
CA ILE A 8 -12.37 -0.08 7.55
C ILE A 8 -12.47 1.42 7.80
N LYS A 9 -12.42 2.25 6.75
CA LYS A 9 -12.52 3.72 6.87
C LYS A 9 -13.89 4.21 7.30
N LYS A 10 -14.96 3.51 6.94
CA LYS A 10 -16.34 3.91 7.27
C LYS A 10 -16.80 3.38 8.63
N SER A 11 -16.20 2.30 9.11
CA SER A 11 -16.60 1.63 10.35
C SER A 11 -15.63 1.95 11.49
N GLU A 12 -16.08 2.79 12.42
CA GLU A 12 -15.32 3.15 13.63
C GLU A 12 -15.01 1.92 14.49
N LEU A 13 -15.94 0.95 14.53
CA LEU A 13 -15.73 -0.35 15.19
C LEU A 13 -14.60 -1.15 14.52
N ALA A 14 -14.58 -1.18 13.18
CA ALA A 14 -13.58 -1.95 12.44
C ALA A 14 -12.19 -1.30 12.55
N TYR A 15 -12.12 0.03 12.54
CA TYR A 15 -10.89 0.76 12.77
C TYR A 15 -10.34 0.50 14.18
N ARG A 16 -11.19 0.53 15.20
CA ARG A 16 -10.77 0.24 16.59
C ARG A 16 -10.22 -1.18 16.75
N LYS A 17 -10.92 -2.18 16.21
CA LYS A 17 -10.47 -3.58 16.26
C LYS A 17 -9.17 -3.81 15.49
N LEU A 18 -8.99 -3.14 14.35
CA LEU A 18 -7.74 -3.20 13.61
C LEU A 18 -6.58 -2.68 14.47
N LYS A 19 -6.77 -1.56 15.15
CA LYS A 19 -5.78 -0.98 16.05
C LYS A 19 -5.46 -1.89 17.24
N GLU A 20 -6.47 -2.52 17.84
CA GLU A 20 -6.28 -3.52 18.90
C GLU A 20 -5.42 -4.71 18.42
N ASN A 21 -5.65 -5.18 17.19
CA ASN A 21 -4.88 -6.26 16.58
C ASN A 21 -3.46 -5.84 16.15
N GLU A 22 -3.26 -4.59 15.71
CA GLU A 22 -1.93 -4.02 15.43
C GLU A 22 -1.08 -3.92 16.71
N ASP A 23 -1.68 -3.44 17.80
CA ASP A 23 -1.04 -3.35 19.12
C ASP A 23 -0.66 -4.74 19.65
N TYR A 24 -1.57 -5.72 19.53
CA TYR A 24 -1.32 -7.11 19.93
C TYR A 24 -0.15 -7.74 19.15
N ASN A 25 -0.08 -7.47 17.84
CA ASN A 25 0.98 -7.99 16.97
C ASN A 25 2.27 -7.14 17.01
N ARG A 26 2.34 -6.09 17.85
CA ARG A 26 3.47 -5.14 17.97
C ARG A 26 3.87 -4.52 16.63
N LEU A 27 2.89 -4.30 15.76
CA LEU A 27 3.12 -3.64 14.49
C LEU A 27 3.13 -2.13 14.71
N PRO A 28 4.00 -1.37 14.01
CA PRO A 28 3.90 0.08 14.02
C PRO A 28 2.50 0.49 13.55
N GLU A 29 1.93 1.55 14.14
CA GLU A 29 0.59 2.05 13.78
C GLU A 29 0.56 2.45 12.30
N LEU A 30 0.10 1.52 11.45
CA LEU A 30 0.08 1.67 10.02
C LEU A 30 -1.27 2.27 9.65
N ASN A 31 -1.41 3.58 9.88
CA ASN A 31 -2.55 4.34 9.41
C ASN A 31 -2.85 3.97 7.95
N VAL A 32 -4.04 3.45 7.70
CA VAL A 32 -4.55 3.13 6.36
C VAL A 32 -4.62 4.44 5.58
N ILE A 33 -3.53 4.81 4.92
CA ILE A 33 -3.36 6.11 4.28
C ILE A 33 -4.59 6.39 3.39
N SER A 34 -5.22 7.54 3.61
CA SER A 34 -6.07 8.18 2.61
C SER A 34 -5.23 8.41 1.36
N CYS A 35 -5.70 7.94 0.21
CA CYS A 35 -5.22 8.43 -1.09
C CYS A 35 -5.49 9.94 -1.17
N SER A 36 -4.69 10.75 -0.50
CA SER A 36 -4.72 12.20 -0.56
C SER A 36 -3.40 12.62 -1.19
N ASN A 37 -3.49 13.04 -2.45
CA ASN A 37 -2.46 13.43 -3.42
C ASN A 37 -1.89 12.33 -4.35
N VAL A 38 -2.74 11.99 -5.32
CA VAL A 38 -2.56 11.72 -6.76
C VAL A 38 -1.13 11.42 -7.27
N GLY A 39 -0.64 10.21 -7.02
CA GLY A 39 0.51 9.63 -7.71
C GLY A 39 0.53 8.11 -7.62
N TRP A 40 1.26 7.46 -8.51
CA TRP A 40 1.43 6.00 -8.47
C TRP A 40 2.32 5.55 -7.30
N ASN A 41 3.18 6.43 -6.76
CA ASN A 41 3.91 6.21 -5.50
C ASN A 41 2.98 5.96 -4.31
N THR A 42 1.90 6.76 -4.15
CA THR A 42 0.90 6.53 -3.10
C THR A 42 0.17 5.19 -3.23
N HIS A 43 0.07 4.62 -4.44
CA HIS A 43 -0.49 3.29 -4.65
C HIS A 43 0.50 2.20 -4.20
N VAL A 44 1.80 2.36 -4.47
CA VAL A 44 2.85 1.44 -3.99
C VAL A 44 2.87 1.40 -2.47
N ASP A 45 2.88 2.57 -1.82
CA ASP A 45 2.93 2.66 -0.36
C ASP A 45 1.68 2.03 0.28
N MET A 46 0.51 2.20 -0.33
CA MET A 46 -0.73 1.56 0.14
C MET A 46 -0.66 0.03 0.00
N PHE A 47 -0.11 -0.48 -1.10
CA PHE A 47 0.05 -1.92 -1.31
C PHE A 47 1.06 -2.53 -0.33
N GLU A 48 2.22 -1.90 -0.13
CA GLU A 48 3.22 -2.33 0.84
C GLU A 48 2.64 -2.42 2.25
N ARG A 49 1.86 -1.41 2.66
CA ARG A 49 1.16 -1.41 3.96
C ARG A 49 0.11 -2.51 4.06
N LEU A 50 -0.73 -2.68 3.04
CA LEU A 50 -1.74 -3.74 3.02
C LEU A 50 -1.12 -5.14 3.14
N ILE A 51 0.03 -5.37 2.51
CA ILE A 51 0.78 -6.62 2.66
C ILE A 51 1.30 -6.77 4.09
N ALA A 52 1.80 -5.70 4.70
CA ALA A 52 2.35 -5.72 6.06
C ALA A 52 1.28 -5.98 7.14
N ILE A 53 0.06 -5.47 6.94
CA ILE A 53 -1.06 -5.63 7.89
C ILE A 53 -2.05 -6.72 7.49
N GLU A 54 -1.76 -7.56 6.49
CA GLU A 54 -2.74 -8.53 5.98
C GLU A 54 -3.26 -9.45 7.09
N LYS A 55 -2.36 -9.98 7.92
CA LYS A 55 -2.72 -10.89 9.01
C LYS A 55 -3.66 -10.24 10.05
N PRO A 56 -3.30 -9.13 10.72
CA PRO A 56 -4.21 -8.47 11.67
C PRO A 56 -5.49 -7.95 11.00
N LEU A 57 -5.44 -7.60 9.72
CA LEU A 57 -6.62 -7.19 8.97
C LEU A 57 -7.58 -8.37 8.73
N ASN A 58 -7.07 -9.53 8.33
CA ASN A 58 -7.88 -10.74 8.17
C ASN A 58 -8.42 -11.25 9.52
N GLU A 59 -7.65 -11.15 10.60
CA GLU A 59 -8.11 -11.42 11.98
C GLU A 59 -9.28 -10.48 12.35
N THR A 60 -9.14 -9.18 12.10
CA THR A 60 -10.20 -8.18 12.34
C THR A 60 -11.46 -8.48 11.52
N LEU A 61 -11.31 -8.80 10.23
CA LEU A 61 -12.43 -9.15 9.37
C LEU A 61 -13.10 -10.47 9.81
N TYR A 62 -12.32 -11.42 10.34
CA TYR A 62 -12.86 -12.67 10.89
C TYR A 62 -13.77 -12.39 12.08
N GLU A 63 -13.32 -11.55 13.02
CA GLU A 63 -14.10 -11.16 14.20
C GLU A 63 -15.35 -10.37 13.86
N LEU A 64 -15.33 -9.60 12.77
CA LEU A 64 -16.48 -8.85 12.27
C LEU A 64 -17.42 -9.68 11.39
N ASN A 65 -17.10 -10.97 11.17
CA ASN A 65 -17.82 -11.87 10.28
C ASN A 65 -17.85 -11.40 8.80
N GLU A 66 -16.84 -10.63 8.38
CA GLU A 66 -16.70 -10.04 7.04
C GLU A 66 -15.71 -10.84 6.18
N LYS A 67 -15.84 -12.17 6.19
CA LYS A 67 -14.89 -13.09 5.52
C LYS A 67 -14.77 -12.89 4.01
N HIS A 68 -15.82 -12.34 3.39
CA HIS A 68 -15.83 -12.03 1.97
C HIS A 68 -14.87 -10.89 1.58
N LEU A 69 -14.36 -10.14 2.55
CA LEU A 69 -13.39 -9.05 2.34
C LEU A 69 -11.94 -9.46 2.59
N PHE A 70 -11.69 -10.74 2.91
CA PHE A 70 -10.35 -11.25 3.22
C PHE A 70 -9.38 -11.01 2.08
N ILE A 71 -8.15 -10.66 2.44
CA ILE A 71 -7.04 -10.65 1.50
C ILE A 71 -6.55 -12.08 1.39
N THR A 72 -6.75 -12.70 0.23
CA THR A 72 -6.35 -14.09 -0.03
C THR A 72 -4.91 -14.19 -0.52
N GLU A 73 -4.31 -15.37 -0.42
CA GLU A 73 -2.95 -15.64 -0.97
C GLU A 73 -2.80 -15.26 -2.45
N PRO A 74 -3.75 -15.59 -3.36
CA PRO A 74 -3.68 -15.12 -4.74
C PRO A 74 -3.65 -13.59 -4.86
N MET A 75 -4.39 -12.87 -4.01
CA MET A 75 -4.38 -11.40 -3.99
C MET A 75 -3.05 -10.86 -3.46
N LEU A 76 -2.46 -11.49 -2.44
CA LEU A 76 -1.13 -11.15 -1.93
C LEU A 76 -0.05 -11.35 -2.98
N PHE A 77 -0.11 -12.45 -3.73
CA PHE A 77 0.82 -12.72 -4.82
C PHE A 77 0.78 -11.62 -5.88
N GLN A 78 -0.43 -11.22 -6.31
CA GLN A 78 -0.63 -10.13 -7.26
C GLN A 78 -0.12 -8.79 -6.70
N LEU A 79 -0.40 -8.50 -5.43
CA LEU A 79 0.07 -7.29 -4.76
C LEU A 79 1.59 -7.20 -4.72
N ARG A 80 2.27 -8.29 -4.33
CA ARG A 80 3.73 -8.35 -4.30
C ARG A 80 4.34 -8.16 -5.69
N ALA A 81 3.71 -8.74 -6.72
CA ALA A 81 4.14 -8.55 -8.11
C ALA A 81 3.98 -7.08 -8.55
N LEU A 82 2.86 -6.44 -8.23
CA LEU A 82 2.61 -5.03 -8.53
C LEU A 82 3.58 -4.10 -7.82
N VAL A 83 3.85 -4.32 -6.53
CA VAL A 83 4.83 -3.54 -5.77
C VAL A 83 6.21 -3.64 -6.43
N ARG A 84 6.67 -4.86 -6.76
CA ARG A 84 7.96 -5.07 -7.45
C ARG A 84 8.04 -4.35 -8.78
N LEU A 85 6.95 -4.33 -9.54
CA LEU A 85 6.90 -3.67 -10.84
C LEU A 85 6.92 -2.15 -10.69
N LEU A 86 6.33 -1.60 -9.63
CA LEU A 86 6.17 -0.16 -9.43
C LEU A 86 7.34 0.49 -8.66
N ILE A 87 8.13 -0.26 -7.90
CA ILE A 87 9.32 0.24 -7.17
C ILE A 87 10.31 0.99 -8.08
N PRO A 88 10.76 0.44 -9.23
CA PRO A 88 11.76 1.12 -10.07
C PRO A 88 11.27 2.47 -10.59
N PHE A 89 9.97 2.55 -10.83
CA PHE A 89 9.35 3.79 -11.19
C PHE A 89 9.36 4.73 -9.96
N ARG A 90 9.02 4.27 -8.74
CA ARG A 90 8.94 5.13 -7.55
C ARG A 90 10.27 5.83 -7.31
N ASP A 91 11.34 5.05 -7.38
CA ASP A 91 12.72 5.50 -7.25
C ASP A 91 13.07 6.54 -8.33
N PHE A 92 12.66 6.32 -9.58
CA PHE A 92 12.85 7.28 -10.67
C PHE A 92 12.10 8.60 -10.42
N SER A 93 10.84 8.53 -9.99
CA SER A 93 10.04 9.71 -9.67
C SER A 93 10.61 10.50 -8.50
N GLU A 94 11.09 9.83 -7.45
CA GLU A 94 11.73 10.48 -6.32
C GLU A 94 13.04 11.15 -6.74
N THR A 95 13.83 10.50 -7.59
CA THR A 95 15.07 11.07 -8.15
C THR A 95 14.78 12.32 -8.99
N VAL A 96 13.80 12.24 -9.90
CA VAL A 96 13.43 13.35 -10.79
C VAL A 96 12.75 14.50 -10.03
N SER A 97 11.97 14.20 -8.98
CA SER A 97 11.30 15.21 -8.17
C SER A 97 12.22 15.86 -7.13
N GLY A 98 13.28 15.18 -6.70
CA GLY A 98 14.27 15.67 -5.74
C GLY A 98 15.28 16.64 -6.36
N GLU A 99 15.55 16.52 -7.66
CA GLU A 99 16.45 17.42 -8.38
C GLU A 99 15.73 18.69 -8.86
N LYS A 100 15.85 19.78 -8.08
CA LYS A 100 15.34 21.10 -8.47
C LYS A 100 16.00 21.70 -9.71
N TYR A 101 17.13 21.17 -10.18
CA TYR A 101 17.82 21.62 -11.39
C TYR A 101 18.52 20.42 -12.04
N VAL A 102 18.43 20.28 -13.38
CA VAL A 102 19.01 19.22 -14.25
C VAL A 102 18.12 18.00 -14.59
N THR A 103 16.79 18.15 -14.59
CA THR A 103 15.86 17.05 -14.98
C THR A 103 15.91 16.65 -16.45
N ALA A 104 16.30 17.52 -17.39
CA ALA A 104 16.27 17.21 -18.82
C ALA A 104 17.35 16.19 -19.27
N SER A 105 18.51 16.17 -18.60
CA SER A 105 19.66 15.33 -18.98
C SER A 105 19.53 13.87 -18.51
N LEU A 106 18.85 13.65 -17.38
CA LEU A 106 18.67 12.33 -16.75
C LEU A 106 17.58 11.47 -17.39
N ILE A 107 16.56 12.11 -17.98
CA ILE A 107 15.47 11.41 -18.67
C ILE A 107 16.02 10.58 -19.84
N LYS A 108 17.03 11.10 -20.57
CA LYS A 108 17.63 10.42 -21.73
C LYS A 108 18.42 9.16 -21.35
N GLY A 109 19.10 9.16 -20.20
CA GLY A 109 19.87 8.00 -19.73
C GLY A 109 19.01 6.89 -19.13
N SER A 110 17.87 7.23 -18.54
CA SER A 110 17.00 6.30 -17.81
C SER A 110 16.04 5.54 -18.74
N LEU A 111 15.62 6.16 -19.85
CA LEU A 111 14.81 5.50 -20.89
C LEU A 111 15.56 4.36 -21.61
N ILE A 112 16.89 4.37 -21.61
CA ILE A 112 17.71 3.33 -22.22
C ILE A 112 17.76 2.06 -21.34
N LYS A 113 17.54 2.19 -20.02
CA LYS A 113 17.56 1.06 -19.07
C LYS A 113 16.24 0.28 -18.97
N LEU A 114 15.18 0.75 -19.64
CA LEU A 114 13.84 0.13 -19.64
C LEU A 114 13.59 -0.75 -20.88
N LYS A 115 14.63 -1.06 -21.66
CA LYS A 115 14.59 -1.97 -22.82
C LYS A 115 15.13 -3.34 -22.48
#